data_AF-A0A8T1X5U9-F1
#
_entry.id   AF-A0A8T1X5U9-F1
#
_cell.length_a   1.000
_cell.length_b   1.000
_cell.length_c   1.000
_cell.angle_alpha   90.00
_cell.angle_beta   90.00
_cell.angle_gamma   90.00
#
_symmetry.space_group_name_H-M   'P 1'
#
loop_
_entity.id
_entity.type
_entity.pdbx_description
1 polymer ?
#
loop_
_entity_poly.entity_id
_entity_poly.type
_entity_poly.pdbx_seq_one_letter_code
_entity_poly.pdbx_strand_id
1 'polypeptide(L)'
;MPSFKTASFKLYLVHLDYGWRHLRFLLAFCAESSFPKHRFLKGRMKMKAIDTLAKQVVPVASPQVCIAYGDWSKRDGFKRHPSGPVKGFAKALKKRATVLPIDEFRTSKFCSSYHY
;
A
#
# COMPACT_ATOMS: atom_id res chain seq x y z
N MET A 1 -30.33 5.43 14.99
CA MET A 1 -31.40 4.78 14.19
C MET A 1 -32.46 4.33 15.17
N PRO A 2 -33.67 4.93 15.19
CA PRO A 2 -34.71 4.51 16.12
C PRO A 2 -35.10 3.06 15.82
N SER A 3 -35.19 2.23 16.86
CA SER A 3 -35.47 0.81 16.69
C SER A 3 -36.92 0.58 16.25
N PHE A 4 -37.19 -0.56 15.62
CA PHE A 4 -38.51 -0.96 15.10
C PHE A 4 -39.65 -0.89 16.12
N LYS A 5 -39.32 -0.83 17.43
CA LYS A 5 -40.28 -0.85 18.53
C LYS A 5 -40.84 0.53 18.92
N THR A 6 -40.30 1.63 18.41
CA THR A 6 -40.64 3.00 18.89
C THR A 6 -41.04 4.02 17.82
N ALA A 7 -41.08 3.63 16.54
CA ALA A 7 -41.48 4.52 15.45
C ALA A 7 -42.85 4.12 14.89
N SER A 8 -43.71 5.10 14.61
CA SER A 8 -44.98 4.83 13.92
C SER A 8 -44.70 4.24 12.53
N PHE A 9 -45.54 3.29 12.10
CA PHE A 9 -45.36 2.56 10.83
C PHE A 9 -45.19 3.48 9.62
N LYS A 10 -45.90 4.61 9.60
CA LYS A 10 -45.77 5.64 8.55
C LYS A 10 -44.39 6.30 8.53
N LEU A 11 -43.81 6.59 9.70
CA LEU A 11 -42.47 7.18 9.80
C LEU A 11 -41.40 6.22 9.29
N TYR A 12 -41.57 4.91 9.55
CA TYR A 12 -40.69 3.88 9.04
C TYR A 12 -40.67 3.81 7.51
N LEU A 13 -41.85 3.86 6.87
CA LEU A 13 -41.94 3.83 5.41
C LEU A 13 -41.29 5.06 4.76
N VAL A 14 -41.42 6.24 5.35
CA VAL A 14 -40.75 7.46 4.86
C VAL A 14 -39.23 7.32 4.94
N HIS A 15 -38.70 6.76 6.03
CA HIS A 15 -37.26 6.51 6.17
C HIS A 15 -36.76 5.42 5.21
N LEU A 16 -37.57 4.39 4.96
CA LEU A 16 -37.25 3.34 4.00
C LEU A 16 -37.19 3.90 2.58
N ASP A 17 -38.19 4.70 2.17
CA ASP A 17 -38.19 5.35 0.86
C ASP A 17 -37.01 6.31 0.69
N TYR A 18 -36.69 7.10 1.74
CA TYR A 18 -35.49 7.93 1.78
C TYR A 18 -34.22 7.07 1.58
N GLY A 19 -34.04 6.02 2.38
CA GLY A 19 -32.90 5.12 2.27
C GLY A 19 -32.79 4.45 0.89
N TRP A 20 -33.93 4.08 0.30
CA TRP A 20 -33.99 3.43 -1.01
C TRP A 20 -33.61 4.37 -2.15
N ARG A 21 -34.03 5.64 -2.09
CA ARG A 21 -33.61 6.67 -3.05
C ARG A 21 -32.10 6.91 -3.00
N HIS A 22 -31.52 6.98 -1.81
CA HIS A 22 -30.07 7.17 -1.64
C HIS A 22 -29.28 5.92 -2.01
N LEU A 23 -29.80 4.72 -1.76
CA LEU A 23 -29.16 3.47 -2.15
C LEU A 23 -29.06 3.34 -3.67
N ARG A 24 -30.12 3.70 -4.40
CA ARG A 24 -30.09 3.71 -5.88
C ARG A 24 -29.04 4.67 -6.43
N PHE A 25 -28.92 5.86 -5.84
CA PHE A 25 -27.87 6.81 -6.20
C PHE A 25 -26.47 6.23 -5.96
N LEU A 26 -26.23 5.61 -4.80
CA LEU A 26 -24.94 4.98 -4.50
C LEU A 26 -24.61 3.82 -5.44
N LEU A 27 -25.60 3.01 -5.81
CA LEU A 27 -25.41 1.90 -6.75
C LEU A 27 -25.12 2.41 -8.17
N ALA A 28 -25.85 3.42 -8.65
CA ALA A 28 -25.59 4.07 -9.93
C ALA A 28 -24.20 4.71 -9.95
N PHE A 29 -23.83 5.43 -8.88
CA PHE A 29 -22.50 5.98 -8.71
C PHE A 29 -21.42 4.88 -8.71
N CYS A 30 -21.62 3.77 -8.00
CA CYS A 30 -20.68 2.64 -8.00
C CYS A 30 -20.58 1.93 -9.36
N ALA A 31 -21.64 1.92 -10.15
CA ALA A 31 -21.64 1.36 -11.50
C ALA A 31 -20.92 2.28 -12.51
N GLU A 32 -21.11 3.59 -12.40
CA GLU A 32 -20.45 4.60 -13.25
C GLU A 32 -18.99 4.83 -12.87
N SER A 33 -18.70 4.89 -11.57
CA SER A 33 -17.35 5.04 -11.06
C SER A 33 -16.59 3.72 -11.19
N SER A 34 -15.96 3.55 -12.34
CA SER A 34 -15.09 2.43 -12.62
C SER A 34 -13.86 2.45 -11.67
N PHE A 35 -14.02 1.86 -10.49
CA PHE A 35 -12.96 1.64 -9.49
C PHE A 35 -11.69 0.92 -9.99
N PRO A 36 -11.68 0.16 -11.12
CA PRO A 36 -10.45 -0.35 -11.72
C PRO A 36 -9.45 0.75 -12.09
N LYS A 37 -9.93 1.89 -12.61
CA LYS A 37 -9.07 3.04 -12.93
C LYS A 37 -8.36 3.58 -11.69
N HIS A 38 -9.07 3.60 -10.56
CA HIS A 38 -8.51 4.04 -9.29
C HIS A 38 -7.47 3.07 -8.71
N ARG A 39 -7.69 1.75 -8.81
CA ARG A 39 -6.67 0.74 -8.43
C ARG A 39 -5.42 0.88 -9.28
N PHE A 40 -5.58 1.07 -10.60
CA PHE A 40 -4.47 1.29 -11.52
C PHE A 40 -3.71 2.58 -11.20
N LEU A 41 -4.42 3.70 -10.98
CA LEU A 41 -3.82 4.98 -10.59
C LEU A 41 -3.03 4.85 -9.28
N LYS A 42 -3.61 4.23 -8.23
CA LYS A 42 -2.92 3.95 -6.97
C LYS A 42 -1.65 3.12 -7.18
N GLY A 43 -1.72 2.08 -8.02
CA GLY A 43 -0.57 1.26 -8.38
C GLY A 43 0.54 2.07 -9.06
N ARG A 44 0.17 2.92 -10.03
CA ARG A 44 1.12 3.79 -10.75
C ARG A 44 1.77 4.81 -9.81
N MET A 45 1.01 5.43 -8.91
CA MET A 45 1.53 6.37 -7.93
C MET A 45 2.50 5.69 -6.95
N LYS A 46 2.17 4.47 -6.50
CA LYS A 46 3.07 3.66 -5.67
C LYS A 46 4.39 3.36 -6.40
N MET A 47 4.33 2.95 -7.66
CA MET A 47 5.54 2.68 -8.46
C MET A 47 6.37 3.95 -8.67
N LYS A 48 5.74 5.09 -8.97
CA LYS A 48 6.44 6.38 -9.08
C LYS A 48 7.16 6.74 -7.78
N ALA A 49 6.50 6.58 -6.62
CA ALA A 49 7.11 6.86 -5.32
C ALA A 49 8.32 5.96 -5.03
N ILE A 50 8.22 4.68 -5.37
CA ILE A 50 9.35 3.73 -5.24
C ILE A 50 10.50 4.13 -6.17
N ASP A 51 10.20 4.48 -7.42
CA ASP A 51 11.22 4.91 -8.38
C ASP A 51 11.88 6.24 -7.97
N THR A 52 11.15 7.17 -7.35
CA THR A 52 11.73 8.41 -6.80
C THR A 52 12.66 8.12 -5.62
N LEU A 53 12.31 7.19 -4.74
CA LEU A 53 13.20 6.76 -3.66
C LEU A 53 14.46 6.09 -4.23
N ALA A 54 14.32 5.24 -5.25
CA ALA A 54 15.46 4.56 -5.87
C ALA A 54 16.40 5.57 -6.57
N LYS A 55 15.85 6.65 -7.15
CA LYS A 55 16.61 7.79 -7.67
C LYS A 55 17.35 8.56 -6.58
N GLN A 56 16.77 8.71 -5.40
CA GLN A 56 17.44 9.38 -4.28
C GLN A 56 18.63 8.59 -3.76
N VAL A 57 18.51 7.26 -3.70
CA VAL A 57 19.63 6.38 -3.27
C VAL A 57 20.70 6.29 -4.35
N VAL A 58 20.29 6.15 -5.62
CA VAL A 58 21.20 6.08 -6.77
C VAL A 58 20.79 7.13 -7.80
N PRO A 59 21.33 8.37 -7.68
CA PRO A 59 21.00 9.47 -8.59
C PRO A 59 21.37 9.15 -10.03
N VAL A 60 22.61 8.69 -10.23
CA VAL A 60 23.17 8.29 -11.52
C VAL A 60 23.17 6.78 -11.60
N ALA A 61 22.48 6.23 -12.60
CA ALA A 61 22.49 4.79 -12.83
C ALA A 61 23.89 4.36 -13.28
N SER A 62 24.53 3.48 -12.52
CA SER A 62 25.85 2.96 -12.86
C SER A 62 25.99 1.50 -12.41
N PRO A 63 26.57 0.64 -13.26
CA PRO A 63 26.82 -0.76 -12.91
C PRO A 63 27.93 -0.92 -11.85
N GLN A 64 28.76 0.12 -11.68
CA GLN A 64 29.84 0.18 -10.68
C GLN A 64 29.32 0.33 -9.25
N VAL A 65 28.12 0.89 -9.06
CA VAL A 65 27.51 1.00 -7.74
C VAL A 65 26.91 -0.36 -7.37
N CYS A 66 27.45 -0.95 -6.31
CA CYS A 66 26.96 -2.19 -5.74
C CYS A 66 26.19 -1.90 -4.45
N ILE A 67 24.96 -2.42 -4.35
CA ILE A 67 24.09 -2.26 -3.19
C ILE A 67 23.78 -3.62 -2.60
N ALA A 68 24.27 -3.84 -1.39
CA ALA A 68 23.82 -4.92 -0.53
C ALA A 68 22.39 -4.64 -0.05
N TYR A 69 21.48 -5.57 -0.28
CA TYR A 69 20.07 -5.43 0.11
C TYR A 69 19.60 -6.66 0.89
N GLY A 70 19.09 -6.43 2.11
CA GLY A 70 18.58 -7.49 2.97
C GLY A 70 17.34 -8.17 2.37
N ASP A 71 17.34 -9.50 2.29
CA ASP A 71 16.14 -10.25 1.91
C ASP A 71 15.20 -10.44 3.12
N TRP A 72 14.55 -9.34 3.50
CA TRP A 72 13.60 -9.37 4.61
C TRP A 72 12.41 -10.30 4.28
N SER A 73 12.42 -11.46 4.92
CA SER A 73 11.43 -12.54 4.75
C SER A 73 10.06 -12.27 5.38
N LYS A 74 9.96 -11.32 6.32
CA LYS A 74 8.72 -11.03 7.04
C LYS A 74 7.75 -10.27 6.15
N ARG A 75 6.63 -10.91 5.85
CA ARG A 75 5.56 -10.36 5.00
C ARG A 75 4.62 -9.43 5.76
N ASP A 76 4.53 -9.59 7.07
CA ASP A 76 3.67 -8.77 7.91
C ASP A 76 4.39 -7.47 8.28
N GLY A 77 3.74 -6.34 8.00
CA GLY A 77 4.17 -5.06 8.52
C GLY A 77 4.27 -5.06 10.04
N PHE A 78 4.93 -4.05 10.60
CA PHE A 78 4.85 -3.80 12.04
C PHE A 78 3.37 -3.76 12.45
N LYS A 79 3.03 -4.26 13.65
CA LYS A 79 1.64 -4.35 14.12
C LYS A 79 0.94 -3.00 13.88
N ARG A 80 -0.09 -2.97 12.99
CA ARG A 80 -0.87 -1.81 12.49
C ARG A 80 -0.34 -1.03 11.29
N HIS A 81 0.83 -1.37 10.75
CA HIS A 81 1.40 -0.73 9.57
C HIS A 81 1.30 -1.64 8.34
N PRO A 82 1.04 -1.08 7.15
CA PRO A 82 1.08 -1.84 5.91
C PRO A 82 2.49 -2.35 5.66
N SER A 83 2.59 -3.54 5.06
CA SER A 83 3.87 -4.13 4.68
C SER A 83 4.63 -3.19 3.73
N GLY A 84 5.90 -2.95 4.05
CA GLY A 84 6.77 -2.10 3.25
C GLY A 84 7.00 -2.68 1.84
N PRO A 85 7.31 -1.84 0.83
CA PRO A 85 7.51 -2.29 -0.54
C PRO A 85 8.90 -2.91 -0.78
N VAL A 86 9.39 -3.77 0.12
CA VAL A 86 10.77 -4.30 0.14
C VAL A 86 11.17 -4.89 -1.22
N LYS A 87 10.38 -5.84 -1.75
CA LYS A 87 10.65 -6.46 -3.06
C LYS A 87 10.50 -5.50 -4.23
N GLY A 88 9.55 -4.57 -4.14
CA GLY A 88 9.33 -3.56 -5.18
C GLY A 88 10.48 -2.57 -5.28
N PHE A 89 11.03 -2.18 -4.13
CA PHE A 89 12.16 -1.28 -4.03
C PHE A 89 13.46 -1.93 -4.50
N ALA A 90 13.73 -3.16 -4.09
CA ALA A 90 14.87 -3.93 -4.62
C ALA A 90 14.82 -4.04 -6.16
N LYS A 91 13.64 -4.26 -6.74
CA LYS A 91 13.47 -4.29 -8.20
C LYS A 91 13.73 -2.93 -8.84
N ALA A 92 13.35 -1.82 -8.21
CA ALA A 92 13.64 -0.48 -8.71
C ALA A 92 15.13 -0.14 -8.64
N LEU A 93 15.82 -0.54 -7.57
CA LEU A 93 17.27 -0.40 -7.44
C LEU A 93 18.04 -1.22 -8.47
N LYS A 94 17.60 -2.46 -8.76
CA LYS A 94 18.22 -3.31 -9.81
C LYS A 94 18.24 -2.68 -11.20
N LYS A 95 17.33 -1.73 -11.49
CA LYS A 95 17.35 -1.00 -12.77
C LYS A 95 18.45 0.06 -12.85
N ARG A 96 19.08 0.41 -11.73
CA ARG A 96 20.02 1.53 -11.58
C ARG A 96 21.41 1.11 -11.12
N ALA A 97 21.49 0.06 -10.31
CA ALA A 97 22.70 -0.40 -9.66
C ALA A 97 22.72 -1.94 -9.59
N THR A 98 23.89 -2.50 -9.33
CA THR A 98 24.05 -3.93 -9.07
C THR A 98 23.57 -4.22 -7.65
N VAL A 99 22.43 -4.89 -7.51
CA VAL A 99 21.86 -5.21 -6.18
C VAL A 99 22.15 -6.65 -5.82
N LEU A 100 22.90 -6.85 -4.74
CA LEU A 100 23.21 -8.16 -4.17
C LEU A 100 22.24 -8.46 -3.01
N PRO A 101 21.45 -9.55 -3.08
CA PRO A 101 20.68 -9.98 -1.94
C PRO A 101 21.64 -10.51 -0.85
N ILE A 102 21.49 -10.00 0.37
CA ILE A 102 22.23 -10.49 1.54
C ILE A 102 21.22 -11.09 2.51
N ASP A 103 21.58 -12.27 3.05
CA ASP A 103 20.77 -12.90 4.09
C ASP A 103 20.83 -12.09 5.38
N GLU A 104 19.67 -11.81 5.97
CA GLU A 104 19.55 -10.95 7.16
C GLU A 104 19.91 -11.71 8.44
N PHE A 105 21.21 -11.97 8.65
CA PHE A 105 21.66 -12.54 9.92
C PHE A 105 21.81 -11.46 11.00
N ARG A 106 20.75 -11.28 11.80
CA ARG A 106 20.75 -10.44 13.02
C ARG A 106 21.26 -8.99 12.80
N THR A 107 21.07 -8.44 11.61
CA THR A 107 21.54 -7.10 11.21
C THR A 107 20.99 -5.96 12.09
N SER A 108 19.83 -6.15 12.73
CA SER A 108 19.24 -5.20 13.68
C SER A 108 19.72 -5.37 15.13
N LYS A 109 20.53 -6.40 15.41
CA LYS A 109 21.05 -6.71 16.75
C LYS A 109 22.57 -6.60 16.84
N PHE A 110 23.27 -6.87 15.75
CA PHE A 110 24.72 -6.67 15.70
C PHE A 110 25.07 -5.19 15.59
N CYS A 111 26.05 -4.78 16.38
CA CYS A 111 26.59 -3.44 16.30
C CYS A 111 27.61 -3.37 15.16
N SER A 112 27.54 -2.36 14.30
CA SER A 112 28.50 -2.20 13.22
C SER A 112 29.93 -1.94 13.71
N SER A 113 30.07 -1.37 14.91
CA SER A 113 31.37 -1.05 15.50
C SER A 113 31.99 -2.20 16.29
N TYR A 114 31.21 -3.21 16.68
CA TYR A 114 31.69 -4.31 17.52
C TYR A 114 31.22 -5.65 16.96
N HIS A 115 32.16 -6.43 16.46
CA HIS A 115 31.96 -7.83 16.15
C HIS A 115 32.18 -8.63 17.45
N TYR A 116 31.12 -9.25 17.95
CA TYR A 116 31.18 -10.27 19.02
C TYR A 116 31.24 -11.66 18.40
#